data_AF-A0A853FPA0-F1
#
_entry.id   AF-A0A853FPA0-F1
#
_cell.length_a   1.000
_cell.length_b   1.000
_cell.length_c   1.000
_cell.angle_alpha   90.00
_cell.angle_beta   90.00
_cell.angle_gamma   90.00
#
_symmetry.space_group_name_H-M   'P 1'
#
loop_
_entity.id
_entity.type
_entity.pdbx_description
1 polymer ?
#
loop_
_entity_poly.entity_id
_entity_poly.type
_entity_poly.pdbx_seq_one_letter_code
_entity_poly.pdbx_strand_id
1 'polypeptide(L)' 'MAENEKSVHLDTEDARAGTTPHMTRYVLGIGLVLVIVAFAIILLF' A
#
# COMPACT_ATOMS: atom_id res chain seq x y z
N MET A 1 -11.68 11.58 -40.36
CA MET A 1 -11.40 12.51 -39.24
C MET A 1 -11.06 11.68 -38.03
N ALA A 2 -9.87 11.90 -37.49
CA ALA A 2 -9.37 11.32 -36.26
C ALA A 2 -9.97 12.08 -35.06
N GLU A 3 -10.42 11.35 -34.03
CA GLU A 3 -10.38 11.78 -32.63
C GLU A 3 -10.74 10.60 -31.71
N ASN A 4 -9.78 9.68 -31.50
CA ASN A 4 -9.84 8.76 -30.37
C ASN A 4 -9.36 9.54 -29.13
N GLU A 5 -10.17 10.49 -28.67
CA GLU A 5 -9.90 11.25 -27.47
C GLU A 5 -10.11 10.33 -26.26
N LYS A 6 -9.03 9.64 -25.90
CA LYS A 6 -8.60 9.45 -24.52
C LYS A 6 -9.75 9.10 -23.58
N SER A 7 -10.46 8.02 -23.88
CA SER A 7 -11.30 7.36 -22.89
C SER A 7 -10.34 6.89 -21.79
N VAL A 8 -10.28 7.67 -20.72
CA VAL A 8 -9.56 7.33 -19.50
C VAL A 8 -10.20 6.04 -18.97
N HIS A 9 -9.69 4.90 -19.44
CA HIS A 9 -9.87 3.61 -18.80
C HIS A 9 -9.06 3.66 -17.51
N LEU A 10 -9.56 4.42 -16.53
CA LEU A 10 -9.28 4.14 -15.14
C LEU A 10 -10.07 2.87 -14.86
N ASP A 11 -9.34 1.76 -14.81
CA ASP A 11 -9.87 0.46 -14.47
C ASP A 11 -10.72 0.63 -13.20
N THR A 12 -11.99 0.24 -13.26
CA THR A 12 -12.96 0.39 -12.16
C THR A 12 -12.50 -0.29 -10.86
N GLU A 13 -11.46 -1.13 -10.94
CA GLU A 13 -10.71 -1.68 -9.81
C GLU A 13 -10.02 -0.60 -8.95
N ASP A 14 -9.54 0.50 -9.54
CA ASP A 14 -8.83 1.56 -8.79
C ASP A 14 -9.76 2.42 -7.90
N ALA A 15 -11.07 2.40 -8.16
CA ALA A 15 -12.07 3.15 -7.38
C ALA A 15 -12.49 2.42 -6.09
N ARG A 16 -12.19 1.11 -5.95
CA ARG A 16 -12.43 0.31 -4.74
C ARG A 16 -11.20 -0.36 -4.17
N ALA A 17 -10.09 -0.39 -4.92
CA ALA A 17 -8.78 -0.69 -4.37
C ALA A 17 -8.32 0.51 -3.53
N GLY A 18 -8.79 0.55 -2.28
CA GLY A 18 -8.24 1.46 -1.28
C GLY A 18 -6.71 1.34 -1.29
N THR A 19 -6.06 2.35 -1.85
CA THR A 19 -4.64 2.65 -1.70
C THR A 19 -3.72 1.50 -2.08
N THR A 20 -3.29 1.47 -3.35
CA THR A 20 -2.02 0.88 -3.83
C THR A 20 -1.64 -0.47 -3.19
N PRO A 21 -1.88 -1.62 -3.83
CA PRO A 21 -1.68 -2.96 -3.24
C PRO A 21 -0.27 -3.21 -2.66
N HIS A 22 0.73 -2.46 -3.11
CA HIS A 22 2.11 -2.55 -2.62
C HIS A 22 2.33 -1.85 -1.26
N MET A 23 1.62 -0.75 -0.99
CA MET A 23 1.80 0.05 0.22
C MET A 23 1.34 -0.70 1.47
N THR A 24 0.21 -1.41 1.40
CA THR A 24 -0.30 -2.22 2.51
C THR A 24 0.71 -3.28 2.95
N ARG A 25 1.41 -3.91 2.01
CA ARG A 25 2.41 -4.94 2.32
C ARG A 25 3.63 -4.37 3.04
N TYR A 26 4.09 -3.18 2.66
CA TYR A 26 5.19 -2.50 3.35
C TYR A 26 4.81 -2.02 4.74
N VAL A 27 3.64 -1.40 4.90
CA VAL A 27 3.17 -0.92 6.21
C VAL A 27 3.02 -2.09 7.18
N LEU A 28 2.46 -3.22 6.71
CA LEU A 28 2.30 -4.41 7.53
C LEU A 28 3.66 -5.00 7.95
N GLY A 29 4.60 -5.11 7.00
CA GLY A 29 5.94 -5.65 7.28
C GLY A 29 6.76 -4.75 8.21
N ILE A 30 6.86 -3.46 7.89
CA ILE A 30 7.64 -2.49 8.67
C ILE A 30 7.03 -2.30 10.06
N GLY A 31 5.70 -2.18 10.15
CA GLY A 31 4.99 -2.05 11.43
C GLY A 31 5.22 -3.24 12.35
N LEU A 32 5.14 -4.47 11.83
CA LEU A 32 5.43 -5.67 12.60
C LEU A 32 6.87 -5.66 13.13
N VAL A 33 7.84 -5.35 12.27
CA VAL A 33 9.26 -5.29 12.67
C VAL A 33 9.49 -4.24 13.75
N LEU A 34 8.89 -3.05 13.62
CA LEU A 34 9.02 -1.99 14.62
C LEU A 34 8.48 -2.42 15.99
N VAL A 35 7.33 -3.09 16.04
CA VAL A 35 6.77 -3.61 17.30
C VAL A 35 7.69 -4.66 17.92
N ILE A 36 8.23 -5.58 17.12
CA ILE A 36 9.18 -6.60 17.60
C ILE A 36 10.43 -5.93 18.20
N VAL A 37 10.99 -4.93 17.51
CA VAL A 37 12.16 -4.18 18.01
C VAL A 37 11.83 -3.43 19.30
N ALA A 38 10.67 -2.78 19.38
CA ALA A 38 10.24 -2.08 20.60
C ALA A 38 10.11 -3.02 21.80
N PHE A 39 9.47 -4.19 21.62
CA PHE A 39 9.38 -5.21 22.67
C PHE A 39 10.74 -5.82 23.02
N ALA A 40 11.61 -6.04 22.03
CA ALA A 40 12.96 -6.53 22.28
C ALA A 40 13.77 -5.56 23.14
N ILE A 41 13.64 -4.24 22.90
CA ILE A 41 14.27 -3.22 23.75
C ILE A 41 13.71 -3.29 25.17
N ILE A 42 12.39 -3.33 25.35
CA ILE A 42 11.75 -3.38 26.68
C ILE A 42 12.12 -4.66 27.45
N LEU A 43 12.31 -5.79 26.76
CA LEU A 43 12.60 -7.08 27.41
C LEU A 43 14.08 -7.30 27.68
N LEU A 44 14.97 -6.78 26.83
CA LEU A 44 16.42 -6.99 26.94
C LEU A 44 17.14 -5.86 27.70
N PHE A 45 16.48 -4.72 27.91
CA PHE A 45 17.03 -3.54 28.59
C PHE A 45 16.17 -3.19 29.80
#